data_AF-A0A0D1K893-F1
#
_entry.id   AF-A0A0D1K893-F1
#
_cell.length_a   1.000
_cell.length_b   1.000
_cell.length_c   1.000
_cell.angle_alpha   90.00
_cell.angle_beta   90.00
_cell.angle_gamma   90.00
#
_symmetry.space_group_name_H-M   'P 1'
#
loop_
_entity.id
_entity.type
_entity.pdbx_description
1 polymer ?
#
loop_
_entity_poly.entity_id
_entity_poly.type
_entity_poly.pdbx_seq_one_letter_code
_entity_poly.pdbx_strand_id
1 'polypeptide(L)'
;MVAKAKTAKANYDWKSVKSLTAQEMINARLHAGKLRYIGMVSVPEIGLSLPISKGVNDIALTFGAGTLYPDQVMGKNNYSLASHFVQGSSNKKVLFSPIYYEGKTGQHMYLTDMSKIYSYQATSVKVVQPTAVEVTYNQPNKNQLTLITCDYTAERGRVVMQGDLKQVYTWHDAPKEIRDSFSHTNEWHKS
;
A
#
# COMPACT_ATOMS: atom_id res chain seq x y z
N MET A 1 5.10 -0.02 -20.65
CA MET A 1 6.06 -0.27 -19.54
C MET A 1 5.47 -1.14 -18.41
N VAL A 2 4.17 -1.02 -18.08
CA VAL A 2 3.48 -1.85 -17.06
C VAL A 2 3.41 -3.35 -17.39
N ALA A 3 3.17 -3.74 -18.65
CA ALA A 3 3.00 -5.15 -19.02
C ALA A 3 4.21 -6.03 -18.70
N LYS A 4 5.43 -5.56 -19.00
CA LYS A 4 6.68 -6.27 -18.65
C LYS A 4 6.95 -6.26 -17.13
N ALA A 5 6.44 -5.29 -16.37
CA ALA A 5 6.56 -5.26 -14.91
C ALA A 5 5.79 -6.41 -14.25
N LYS A 6 4.68 -6.84 -14.87
CA LYS A 6 3.81 -7.90 -14.33
C LYS A 6 4.46 -9.29 -14.32
N THR A 7 5.55 -9.55 -15.05
CA THR A 7 6.12 -10.90 -15.22
C THR A 7 7.46 -11.13 -14.50
N ALA A 8 7.95 -10.17 -13.72
CA ALA A 8 9.23 -10.31 -13.00
C ALA A 8 9.09 -11.18 -11.72
N LYS A 9 10.14 -11.93 -11.37
CA LYS A 9 10.24 -12.67 -10.10
C LYS A 9 10.23 -11.68 -8.92
N ALA A 10 9.41 -11.93 -7.91
CA ALA A 10 9.29 -11.08 -6.73
C ALA A 10 9.16 -11.94 -5.44
N ASN A 11 9.55 -11.37 -4.30
CA ASN A 11 9.38 -11.99 -2.98
C ASN A 11 7.98 -11.63 -2.43
N TYR A 12 7.34 -12.52 -1.67
CA TYR A 12 6.01 -12.35 -1.09
C TYR A 12 5.95 -12.68 0.41
N ASP A 13 7.10 -12.99 1.03
CA ASP A 13 7.16 -13.25 2.47
C ASP A 13 7.07 -11.94 3.27
N TRP A 14 5.84 -11.52 3.56
CA TRP A 14 5.59 -10.25 4.22
C TRP A 14 5.92 -10.27 5.73
N LYS A 15 6.11 -11.46 6.33
CA LYS A 15 6.56 -11.59 7.72
C LYS A 15 7.97 -11.05 7.92
N SER A 16 8.78 -11.03 6.85
CA SER A 16 10.13 -10.48 6.89
C SER A 16 10.18 -8.95 6.83
N VAL A 17 9.05 -8.28 6.64
CA VAL A 17 8.99 -6.81 6.53
C VAL A 17 9.15 -6.17 7.91
N LYS A 18 10.20 -5.36 8.06
CA LYS A 18 10.57 -4.64 9.28
C LYS A 18 10.20 -3.15 9.20
N SER A 19 10.32 -2.42 10.30
CA SER A 19 10.37 -0.95 10.27
C SER A 19 11.67 -0.50 9.61
N LEU A 20 11.62 0.61 8.86
CA LEU A 20 12.76 1.07 8.08
C LEU A 20 13.63 2.05 8.88
N THR A 21 14.94 1.84 8.87
CA THR A 21 15.94 2.75 9.46
C THR A 21 16.58 3.68 8.42
N ALA A 22 17.25 4.75 8.88
CA ALA A 22 17.95 5.70 8.01
C ALA A 22 19.09 5.06 7.19
N GLN A 23 19.74 4.01 7.69
CA GLN A 23 20.83 3.33 6.99
C GLN A 23 20.32 2.38 5.89
N GLU A 24 19.24 1.66 6.16
CA GLU A 24 18.56 0.81 5.17
C GLU A 24 18.00 1.65 4.01
N MET A 25 17.51 2.85 4.30
CA MET A 25 17.08 3.85 3.31
C MET A 25 18.18 4.23 2.32
N ILE A 26 19.40 4.50 2.81
CA ILE A 26 20.54 4.88 1.96
C ILE A 26 20.89 3.73 1.01
N ASN A 27 20.90 2.50 1.52
CA ASN A 27 21.16 1.31 0.70
C ASN A 27 20.09 1.10 -0.37
N ALA A 28 18.80 1.26 -0.03
CA ALA A 28 17.72 1.12 -1.00
C ALA A 28 17.82 2.15 -2.14
N ARG A 29 18.24 3.39 -1.86
CA ARG A 29 18.46 4.44 -2.88
C ARG A 29 19.49 4.07 -3.92
N LEU A 30 20.58 3.41 -3.51
CA LEU A 30 21.61 2.92 -4.44
C LEU A 30 21.07 1.88 -5.44
N HIS A 31 19.92 1.28 -5.16
CA HIS A 31 19.32 0.20 -5.96
C HIS A 31 17.94 0.54 -6.57
N ALA A 32 17.45 1.77 -6.42
CA ALA A 32 16.09 2.19 -6.81
C ALA A 32 15.78 2.07 -8.32
N GLY A 33 16.79 2.21 -9.20
CA GLY A 33 16.61 2.21 -10.66
C GLY A 33 16.10 0.90 -11.29
N LYS A 34 15.86 -0.14 -10.48
CA LYS A 34 15.36 -1.46 -10.91
C LYS A 34 13.86 -1.67 -10.66
N LEU A 35 13.17 -0.72 -10.02
CA LEU A 35 11.77 -0.90 -9.64
C LEU A 35 10.82 -0.77 -10.83
N ARG A 36 9.82 -1.64 -10.88
CA ARG A 36 8.76 -1.62 -11.89
C ARG A 36 7.40 -1.55 -11.21
N TYR A 37 6.76 -0.38 -11.30
CA TYR A 37 5.46 -0.15 -10.72
C TYR A 37 4.34 -0.68 -11.62
N ILE A 38 3.29 -1.21 -10.99
CA ILE A 38 2.11 -1.83 -11.63
C ILE A 38 0.81 -1.06 -11.37
N GLY A 39 0.85 -0.01 -10.55
CA GLY A 39 -0.32 0.81 -10.21
C GLY A 39 -0.01 1.81 -9.10
N MET A 40 -1.05 2.39 -8.52
CA MET A 40 -0.96 3.28 -7.35
C MET A 40 -2.06 2.99 -6.34
N VAL A 41 -1.78 3.32 -5.08
CA VAL A 41 -2.74 3.32 -3.96
C VAL A 41 -2.85 4.73 -3.40
N SER A 42 -4.06 5.16 -3.02
CA SER A 42 -4.30 6.46 -2.38
C SER A 42 -5.33 6.35 -1.25
N VAL A 43 -5.13 7.14 -0.19
CA VAL A 43 -6.10 7.44 0.88
C VAL A 43 -6.00 8.96 1.11
N PRO A 44 -6.76 9.78 0.37
CA PRO A 44 -6.52 11.21 0.27
C PRO A 44 -6.72 11.95 1.60
N GLU A 45 -7.64 11.50 2.45
CA GLU A 45 -7.93 12.14 3.74
C GLU A 45 -6.74 12.12 4.71
N ILE A 46 -5.75 11.24 4.48
CA ILE A 46 -4.50 11.16 5.26
C ILE A 46 -3.27 11.47 4.41
N GLY A 47 -3.45 12.01 3.21
CA GLY A 47 -2.37 12.38 2.29
C GLY A 47 -1.51 11.19 1.81
N LEU A 48 -2.02 9.97 1.89
CA LEU A 48 -1.32 8.77 1.44
C LEU A 48 -1.55 8.59 -0.05
N SER A 49 -0.46 8.53 -0.82
CA SER A 49 -0.48 8.17 -2.23
C SER A 49 0.88 7.60 -2.63
N LEU A 50 0.91 6.33 -3.00
CA LEU A 50 2.14 5.59 -3.27
C LEU A 50 2.05 4.74 -4.53
N PRO A 51 3.17 4.56 -5.25
CA PRO A 51 3.23 3.59 -6.32
C PRO A 51 3.20 2.16 -5.77
N ILE A 52 2.62 1.23 -6.52
CA ILE A 52 2.51 -0.19 -6.18
C ILE A 52 3.49 -0.99 -7.03
N SER A 53 4.27 -1.85 -6.42
CA SER A 53 5.19 -2.80 -7.07
C SER A 53 4.75 -4.25 -6.82
N LYS A 54 5.25 -5.19 -7.65
CA LYS A 54 5.03 -6.61 -7.41
C LYS A 54 5.94 -7.13 -6.30
N GLY A 55 5.32 -7.78 -5.32
CA GLY A 55 6.00 -8.39 -4.19
C GLY A 55 6.46 -7.40 -3.13
N VAL A 56 6.97 -7.95 -2.04
CA VAL A 56 7.62 -7.26 -0.94
C VAL A 56 9.12 -7.51 -1.02
N ASN A 57 9.89 -6.45 -1.19
CA ASN A 57 11.34 -6.45 -0.96
C ASN A 57 11.73 -5.08 -0.41
N ASP A 58 12.87 -4.99 0.26
CA ASP A 58 13.26 -3.78 1.00
C ASP A 58 13.28 -2.55 0.08
N ILE A 59 13.71 -2.69 -1.17
CA ILE A 59 13.74 -1.60 -2.16
C ILE A 59 12.29 -1.19 -2.54
N ALA A 60 11.44 -2.17 -2.85
CA ALA A 60 10.04 -1.94 -3.22
C ALA A 60 9.25 -1.20 -2.13
N LEU A 61 9.43 -1.61 -0.87
CA LEU A 61 8.72 -1.04 0.27
C LEU A 61 9.31 0.28 0.76
N THR A 62 10.58 0.54 0.44
CA THR A 62 11.20 1.85 0.68
C THR A 62 10.57 2.95 -0.18
N PHE A 63 10.13 2.60 -1.39
CA PHE A 63 9.69 3.57 -2.40
C PHE A 63 8.20 3.51 -2.73
N GLY A 64 7.43 2.68 -2.03
CA GLY A 64 6.00 2.54 -2.26
C GLY A 64 5.42 1.32 -1.57
N ALA A 65 4.31 0.82 -2.11
CA ALA A 65 3.64 -0.38 -1.62
C ALA A 65 4.02 -1.63 -2.43
N GLY A 66 4.02 -2.78 -1.79
CA GLY A 66 4.28 -4.09 -2.39
C GLY A 66 3.07 -5.02 -2.27
N THR A 67 2.81 -5.80 -3.32
CA THR A 67 1.75 -6.83 -3.30
C THR A 67 2.15 -8.03 -2.43
N LEU A 68 1.26 -8.51 -1.56
CA LEU A 68 1.55 -9.66 -0.67
C LEU A 68 1.35 -11.05 -1.31
N TYR A 69 0.67 -11.13 -2.45
CA TYR A 69 0.51 -12.35 -3.24
C TYR A 69 0.79 -12.09 -4.74
N PRO A 70 1.19 -13.13 -5.51
CA PRO A 70 1.59 -13.01 -6.91
C PRO A 70 0.43 -12.71 -7.89
N ASP A 71 -0.74 -13.28 -7.63
CA ASP A 71 -1.87 -13.31 -8.58
C ASP A 71 -3.03 -12.40 -8.16
N GLN A 72 -2.73 -11.36 -7.38
CA GLN A 72 -3.74 -10.40 -6.93
C GLN A 72 -4.26 -9.58 -8.08
N VAL A 73 -5.58 -9.40 -8.12
CA VAL A 73 -6.27 -8.61 -9.14
C VAL A 73 -7.02 -7.49 -8.44
N MET A 74 -6.75 -6.23 -8.82
CA MET A 74 -7.47 -5.09 -8.26
C MET A 74 -8.98 -5.25 -8.47
N GLY A 75 -9.77 -4.89 -7.45
CA GLY A 75 -11.22 -5.06 -7.45
C GLY A 75 -11.72 -6.50 -7.23
N LYS A 76 -10.84 -7.49 -7.01
CA LYS A 76 -11.24 -8.89 -6.77
C LYS A 76 -10.65 -9.44 -5.47
N ASN A 77 -11.44 -10.21 -4.75
CA ASN A 77 -11.04 -10.88 -3.50
C ASN A 77 -10.39 -9.88 -2.52
N ASN A 78 -9.43 -10.30 -1.70
CA ASN A 78 -8.71 -9.42 -0.79
C ASN A 78 -7.38 -8.95 -1.42
N TYR A 79 -7.38 -7.76 -2.04
CA TYR A 79 -6.17 -7.14 -2.57
C TYR A 79 -5.35 -6.53 -1.44
N SER A 80 -4.26 -7.19 -1.08
CA SER A 80 -3.42 -6.87 0.08
C SER A 80 -2.09 -6.23 -0.33
N LEU A 81 -1.81 -5.08 0.30
CA LEU A 81 -0.61 -4.29 0.13
C LEU A 81 0.10 -4.07 1.46
N ALA A 82 1.43 -4.12 1.44
CA ALA A 82 2.25 -3.65 2.56
C ALA A 82 3.16 -2.50 2.13
N SER A 83 3.52 -1.65 3.09
CA SER A 83 4.56 -0.63 2.99
C SER A 83 5.17 -0.41 4.37
N HIS A 84 6.35 0.19 4.44
CA HIS A 84 6.99 0.49 5.72
C HIS A 84 6.25 1.56 6.52
N PHE A 85 6.39 1.43 7.84
CA PHE A 85 6.24 2.51 8.81
C PHE A 85 7.63 3.14 9.02
N VAL A 86 7.68 4.47 9.00
CA VAL A 86 8.91 5.22 9.27
C VAL A 86 8.78 5.90 10.63
N GLN A 87 9.64 5.48 11.56
CA GLN A 87 9.67 6.02 12.92
C GLN A 87 10.09 7.48 12.94
N GLY A 88 9.63 8.22 13.95
CA GLY A 88 9.98 9.63 14.17
C GLY A 88 8.83 10.59 13.89
N SER A 89 8.68 11.60 14.75
CA SER A 89 7.58 12.58 14.70
C SER A 89 7.54 13.40 13.41
N SER A 90 8.68 13.56 12.73
CA SER A 90 8.76 14.25 11.43
C SER A 90 8.28 13.38 10.25
N ASN A 91 8.09 12.07 10.46
CA ASN A 91 7.90 11.09 9.39
C ASN A 91 6.47 10.55 9.30
N LYS A 92 5.54 11.18 10.03
CA LYS A 92 4.12 10.77 10.10
C LYS A 92 3.42 10.71 8.74
N LYS A 93 3.86 11.55 7.80
CA LYS A 93 3.27 11.67 6.47
C LYS A 93 3.87 10.72 5.43
N VAL A 94 4.91 9.96 5.78
CA VAL A 94 5.71 9.19 4.82
C VAL A 94 5.17 7.77 4.66
N LEU A 95 5.14 7.26 3.42
CA LEU A 95 4.75 5.88 3.11
C LEU A 95 3.38 5.50 3.72
N PHE A 96 3.27 4.38 4.44
CA PHE A 96 2.05 4.00 5.14
C PHE A 96 2.02 4.47 6.60
N SER A 97 2.99 5.27 7.06
CA SER A 97 2.94 5.89 8.39
C SER A 97 1.63 6.64 8.69
N PRO A 98 0.98 7.35 7.73
CA PRO A 98 -0.27 8.04 8.00
C PRO A 98 -1.39 7.12 8.52
N ILE A 99 -1.39 5.83 8.13
CA ILE A 99 -2.43 4.87 8.57
C ILE A 99 -2.38 4.68 10.08
N TYR A 100 -1.18 4.64 10.67
CA TYR A 100 -1.01 4.51 12.12
C TYR A 100 -1.54 5.73 12.88
N TYR A 101 -1.28 6.93 12.35
CA TYR A 101 -1.57 8.18 13.06
C TYR A 101 -3.00 8.68 12.84
N GLU A 102 -3.55 8.49 11.63
CA GLU A 102 -4.77 9.18 11.17
C GLU A 102 -5.76 8.24 10.47
N GLY A 103 -5.44 6.94 10.38
CA GLY A 103 -6.32 5.93 9.78
C GLY A 103 -7.59 5.72 10.60
N LYS A 104 -8.75 5.78 9.95
CA LYS A 104 -10.07 5.54 10.57
C LYS A 104 -11.07 4.95 9.58
N THR A 105 -12.14 4.37 10.11
CA THR A 105 -13.27 3.90 9.32
C THR A 105 -13.95 5.06 8.58
N GLY A 106 -14.55 4.77 7.43
CA GLY A 106 -15.20 5.78 6.58
C GLY A 106 -14.25 6.63 5.72
N GLN A 107 -12.94 6.38 5.73
CA GLN A 107 -12.01 6.99 4.78
C GLN A 107 -12.06 6.29 3.41
N HIS A 108 -11.88 7.07 2.35
CA HIS A 108 -11.84 6.56 0.99
C HIS A 108 -10.47 5.96 0.69
N MET A 109 -10.47 4.81 0.03
CA MET A 109 -9.25 4.15 -0.41
C MET A 109 -9.37 3.87 -1.90
N TYR A 110 -8.34 4.20 -2.68
CA TYR A 110 -8.35 4.06 -4.12
C TYR A 110 -7.17 3.23 -4.60
N LEU A 111 -7.42 2.36 -5.57
CA LEU A 111 -6.38 1.73 -6.39
C LEU A 111 -6.52 2.17 -7.83
N THR A 112 -5.41 2.23 -8.55
CA THR A 112 -5.42 2.34 -10.00
C THR A 112 -4.35 1.46 -10.62
N ASP A 113 -4.70 0.81 -11.72
CA ASP A 113 -3.76 0.14 -12.64
C ASP A 113 -3.44 1.03 -13.86
N MET A 114 -3.76 2.33 -13.76
CA MET A 114 -3.71 3.36 -14.80
C MET A 114 -4.75 3.22 -15.91
N SER A 115 -5.54 2.13 -15.94
CA SER A 115 -6.67 1.95 -16.86
C SER A 115 -8.00 2.15 -16.15
N LYS A 116 -8.11 1.66 -14.91
CA LYS A 116 -9.30 1.76 -14.07
C LYS A 116 -8.95 2.28 -12.70
N ILE A 117 -9.94 2.89 -12.05
CA ILE A 117 -9.87 3.25 -10.64
C ILE A 117 -10.87 2.41 -9.85
N TYR A 118 -10.39 1.80 -8.78
CA TYR A 118 -11.16 0.96 -7.87
C TYR A 118 -11.33 1.73 -6.56
N SER A 119 -12.55 2.13 -6.25
CA SER A 119 -12.90 2.86 -5.05
C SER A 119 -13.39 1.90 -3.97
N TYR A 120 -12.78 2.01 -2.80
CA TYR A 120 -13.09 1.26 -1.59
C TYR A 120 -13.41 2.23 -0.46
N GLN A 121 -14.16 1.75 0.53
CA GLN A 121 -14.44 2.49 1.76
C GLN A 121 -13.88 1.72 2.95
N ALA A 122 -13.05 2.37 3.77
CA ALA A 122 -12.51 1.78 4.98
C ALA A 122 -13.62 1.33 5.94
N THR A 123 -13.63 0.05 6.26
CA THR A 123 -14.58 -0.58 7.19
C THR A 123 -13.94 -0.91 8.53
N SER A 124 -12.60 -1.01 8.59
CA SER A 124 -11.87 -1.28 9.84
C SER A 124 -10.47 -0.70 9.81
N VAL A 125 -9.99 -0.28 10.98
CA VAL A 125 -8.58 0.03 11.25
C VAL A 125 -8.25 -0.58 12.62
N LYS A 126 -7.26 -1.46 12.67
CA LYS A 126 -6.90 -2.20 13.90
C LYS A 126 -5.42 -2.53 13.95
N VAL A 127 -4.90 -2.68 15.17
CA VAL A 127 -3.59 -3.28 15.41
C VAL A 127 -3.77 -4.79 15.59
N VAL A 128 -2.97 -5.59 14.90
CA VAL A 128 -2.95 -7.06 15.00
C VAL A 128 -1.55 -7.56 15.29
N GLN A 129 -1.43 -8.82 15.71
CA GLN A 129 -0.13 -9.45 15.91
C GLN A 129 0.65 -9.55 14.60
N PRO A 130 1.99 -9.50 14.61
CA PRO A 130 2.81 -9.64 13.40
C PRO A 130 2.58 -10.94 12.62
N THR A 131 2.08 -11.98 13.30
CA THR A 131 1.81 -13.31 12.77
C THR A 131 0.41 -13.47 12.18
N ALA A 132 -0.46 -12.46 12.30
CA ALA A 132 -1.87 -12.49 11.90
C ALA A 132 -2.06 -12.45 10.36
N VAL A 133 -1.56 -13.47 9.67
CA VAL A 133 -1.65 -13.65 8.20
C VAL A 133 -3.08 -13.79 7.69
N GLU A 134 -4.01 -14.19 8.55
CA GLU A 134 -5.41 -14.38 8.18
C GLU A 134 -6.12 -13.08 7.77
N VAL A 135 -5.58 -11.91 8.15
CA VAL A 135 -6.13 -10.61 7.73
C VAL A 135 -6.01 -10.39 6.21
N THR A 136 -5.12 -11.10 5.54
CA THR A 136 -4.91 -11.01 4.08
C THR A 136 -5.64 -12.10 3.31
N TYR A 137 -6.35 -13.01 4.00
CA TYR A 137 -7.08 -14.09 3.34
C TYR A 137 -8.31 -13.56 2.62
N ASN A 138 -8.71 -14.26 1.55
CA ASN A 138 -9.92 -13.97 0.82
C ASN A 138 -11.15 -14.33 1.67
N GLN A 139 -12.17 -13.48 1.60
CA GLN A 139 -13.47 -13.77 2.20
C GLN A 139 -14.49 -14.09 1.09
N PRO A 140 -15.34 -15.13 1.27
CA PRO A 140 -16.36 -15.47 0.28
C PRO A 140 -17.22 -14.25 -0.07
N ASN A 141 -17.48 -14.06 -1.37
CA ASN A 141 -18.34 -13.00 -1.91
C ASN A 141 -17.93 -11.57 -1.52
N LYS A 142 -16.64 -11.35 -1.23
CA LYS A 142 -16.15 -10.04 -0.80
C LYS A 142 -14.95 -9.57 -1.60
N ASN A 143 -15.04 -8.34 -2.10
CA ASN A 143 -13.93 -7.62 -2.71
C ASN A 143 -13.44 -6.55 -1.74
N GLN A 144 -12.22 -6.70 -1.26
CA GLN A 144 -11.64 -5.91 -0.19
C GLN A 144 -10.24 -5.42 -0.58
N LEU A 145 -9.86 -4.27 -0.05
CA LEU A 145 -8.50 -3.77 -0.02
C LEU A 145 -7.99 -3.84 1.41
N THR A 146 -6.83 -4.44 1.61
CA THR A 146 -6.14 -4.50 2.91
C THR A 146 -4.79 -3.79 2.80
N LEU A 147 -4.59 -2.74 3.60
CA LEU A 147 -3.33 -2.00 3.70
C LEU A 147 -2.67 -2.33 5.03
N ILE A 148 -1.39 -2.74 4.99
CA ILE A 148 -0.64 -3.21 6.15
C ILE A 148 0.64 -2.40 6.32
N THR A 149 0.87 -1.92 7.54
CA THR A 149 2.15 -1.34 7.96
C THR A 149 2.52 -1.85 9.35
N CYS A 150 3.75 -1.57 9.81
CA CYS A 150 4.10 -1.85 11.20
C CYS A 150 3.33 -0.93 12.14
N ASP A 151 3.10 -1.37 13.38
CA ASP A 151 2.88 -0.44 14.49
C ASP A 151 4.16 0.42 14.69
N TYR A 152 4.19 1.26 15.73
CA TYR A 152 5.35 2.05 16.09
C TYR A 152 6.68 1.27 16.03
N THR A 153 6.66 -0.02 16.37
CA THR A 153 7.72 -0.98 16.04
C THR A 153 7.14 -2.27 15.43
N ALA A 154 7.97 -3.04 14.73
CA ALA A 154 7.55 -4.30 14.10
C ALA A 154 7.16 -5.39 15.13
N GLU A 155 7.69 -5.32 16.35
CA GLU A 155 7.41 -6.26 17.43
C GLU A 155 6.06 -5.98 18.08
N ARG A 156 5.64 -4.72 18.13
CA ARG A 156 4.36 -4.31 18.74
C ARG A 156 3.13 -4.73 17.94
N GLY A 157 3.29 -4.94 16.63
CA GLY A 157 2.22 -5.42 15.79
C GLY A 157 2.25 -4.88 14.38
N ARG A 158 1.09 -4.98 13.73
CA ARG A 158 0.81 -4.43 12.40
C ARG A 158 -0.46 -3.60 12.48
N VAL A 159 -0.44 -2.41 11.88
CA VAL A 159 -1.65 -1.63 11.65
C VAL A 159 -2.26 -2.11 10.35
N VAL A 160 -3.52 -2.51 10.41
CA VAL A 160 -4.27 -3.05 9.28
C VAL A 160 -5.50 -2.19 9.04
N MET A 161 -5.57 -1.57 7.87
CA MET A 161 -6.72 -0.84 7.37
C MET A 161 -7.38 -1.64 6.26
N GLN A 162 -8.65 -2.00 6.44
CA GLN A 162 -9.41 -2.76 5.44
C GLN A 162 -10.60 -1.96 4.96
N GLY A 163 -10.88 -2.04 3.67
CA GLY A 163 -12.04 -1.40 3.07
C GLY A 163 -12.68 -2.21 1.96
N ASP A 164 -14.00 -2.07 1.84
CA ASP A 164 -14.80 -2.85 0.91
C ASP A 164 -14.98 -2.10 -0.41
N LEU A 165 -14.89 -2.81 -1.52
CA LEU A 165 -15.06 -2.24 -2.85
C LEU A 165 -16.46 -1.63 -2.98
N LYS A 166 -16.52 -0.38 -3.44
CA LYS A 166 -17.76 0.35 -3.69
C LYS A 166 -18.02 0.52 -5.17
N GLN A 167 -17.01 0.90 -5.94
CA GLN A 167 -17.20 1.22 -7.35
C GLN A 167 -15.92 1.02 -8.15
N VAL A 168 -16.09 0.74 -9.44
CA VAL A 168 -15.00 0.69 -10.42
C VAL A 168 -15.32 1.67 -11.54
N TYR A 169 -14.35 2.51 -11.86
CA TYR A 169 -14.42 3.49 -12.93
C TYR A 169 -13.42 3.12 -14.03
N THR A 170 -13.71 3.45 -15.29
CA THR A 170 -12.60 3.68 -16.22
C THR A 170 -11.84 4.91 -15.75
N TRP A 171 -10.56 5.03 -16.11
CA TRP A 171 -9.78 6.19 -15.72
C TRP A 171 -10.45 7.50 -16.15
N HIS A 172 -10.97 7.57 -17.37
CA HIS A 172 -11.55 8.80 -17.92
C HIS A 172 -12.90 9.18 -17.30
N ASP A 173 -13.69 8.19 -16.87
CA ASP A 173 -15.01 8.42 -16.26
C ASP A 173 -14.94 8.72 -14.76
N ALA A 174 -13.77 8.56 -14.15
CA ALA A 174 -13.59 8.84 -12.72
C ALA A 174 -13.67 10.36 -12.45
N PRO A 175 -14.35 10.77 -11.36
CA PRO A 175 -14.33 12.14 -10.85
C PRO A 175 -12.90 12.69 -10.77
N LYS A 176 -12.76 13.98 -11.07
CA LYS A 176 -11.44 14.63 -11.16
C LYS A 176 -10.69 14.53 -9.83
N GLU A 177 -11.40 14.69 -8.72
CA GLU A 177 -10.88 14.64 -7.36
C GLU A 177 -10.28 13.26 -7.04
N ILE A 178 -10.90 12.19 -7.54
CA ILE A 178 -10.38 10.82 -7.37
C ILE A 178 -9.11 10.63 -8.21
N ARG A 179 -9.08 11.15 -9.45
CA ARG A 179 -7.86 11.10 -10.28
C ARG A 179 -6.72 11.91 -9.65
N ASP A 180 -7.03 13.11 -9.16
CA ASP A 180 -6.07 14.02 -8.54
C ASP A 180 -5.50 13.45 -7.24
N SER A 181 -6.22 12.55 -6.55
CA SER A 181 -5.73 11.84 -5.36
C SER A 181 -4.44 11.04 -5.60
N PHE A 182 -4.11 10.75 -6.86
CA PHE A 182 -2.89 10.06 -7.28
C PHE A 182 -1.79 11.03 -7.77
N SER A 183 -2.07 12.33 -7.88
CA SER A 183 -1.14 13.30 -8.47
C SER A 183 -0.01 13.74 -7.54
N HIS A 184 -0.09 13.36 -6.27
CA HIS A 184 0.94 13.61 -5.26
C HIS A 184 1.48 12.26 -4.81
N THR A 185 2.73 12.22 -4.35
CA THR A 185 3.26 11.02 -3.69
C THR A 185 3.88 11.38 -2.36
N ASN A 186 3.61 10.57 -1.35
CA ASN A 186 4.16 10.74 0.00
C ASN A 186 5.35 9.80 0.23
N GLU A 187 6.18 9.70 -0.80
CA GLU A 187 7.42 8.95 -0.81
C GLU A 187 8.51 9.69 -0.01
N TRP A 188 9.40 8.95 0.65
CA TRP A 188 10.41 9.50 1.57
C TRP A 188 11.34 10.57 0.98
N HIS A 189 11.68 10.47 -0.30
CA HIS A 189 12.64 11.33 -0.99
C HIS A 189 12.08 12.68 -1.46
N LYS A 190 10.80 12.96 -1.18
CA LYS A 190 10.18 14.28 -1.40
C LYS A 190 9.87 15.06 -0.11
N SER A 191 10.43 14.65 1.03
CA SER A 191 10.28 15.32 2.33
C SER A 191 11.45 16.24 2.63
#